data_AF-A0ABD3BHQ0-F1
#
_entry.id   AF-A0ABD3BHQ0-F1
#
_cell.length_a   1.000
_cell.length_b   1.000
_cell.length_c   1.000
_cell.angle_alpha   90.00
_cell.angle_beta   90.00
_cell.angle_gamma   90.00
#
_symmetry.space_group_name_H-M   'P 1'
#
loop_
_entity.id
_entity.type
_entity.pdbx_description
1 polymer ?
#
loop_
_entity_poly.entity_id
_entity_poly.type
_entity_poly.pdbx_seq_one_letter_code
_entity_poly.pdbx_strand_id
1 'polypeptide(L)'
;MSPNSGHIHRNGKSNRVSGQSFRGTRFRYFAGFMTIAVSVCLIGSFFFAATSNRDDLEFGFPSSSSGSQLASLRRSILALKSDPLKPRLDQIRKQADDHRSLALAYASYARKLKLENSKLVRIFADLSRNYTDLISKPSYRALFDSDANSIDESVLRQFEKEVKERIKLTRQVIVEAKESFDNQLKIHKLKDAIFGLNEQLTKSKKQGAFSSLIAAKSIPKSLHCLTLRLMEERIAHPEKYLNEEKPEIEDPKLYHYAIFSDNVIAASVVVN
;
A
#
# COMPACT_ATOMS: atom_id res chain seq x y z
N MET A 1 -67.09 -77.32 7.55
CA MET A 1 -65.99 -76.37 7.28
C MET A 1 -66.13 -75.19 8.22
N SER A 2 -64.99 -74.72 8.70
CA SER A 2 -64.77 -73.85 9.86
C SER A 2 -65.56 -72.54 9.88
N PRO A 3 -65.87 -72.00 11.09
CA PRO A 3 -66.84 -70.94 11.31
C PRO A 3 -66.16 -69.57 11.41
N ASN A 4 -66.88 -68.48 11.10
CA ASN A 4 -66.45 -67.14 11.50
C ASN A 4 -67.58 -66.49 12.29
N SER A 5 -67.48 -66.56 13.62
CA SER A 5 -68.43 -66.01 14.58
C SER A 5 -67.78 -64.84 15.31
N GLY A 6 -68.41 -63.66 15.15
CA GLY A 6 -68.61 -62.64 16.18
C GLY A 6 -67.36 -61.89 16.68
N HIS A 7 -67.45 -60.72 17.31
CA HIS A 7 -68.60 -60.08 17.95
C HIS A 7 -68.14 -58.68 18.47
N ILE A 8 -69.12 -57.80 18.76
CA ILE A 8 -69.10 -56.69 19.76
C ILE A 8 -68.73 -55.28 19.20
N HIS A 9 -69.68 -54.36 18.99
CA HIS A 9 -70.49 -53.50 19.89
C HIS A 9 -69.81 -52.21 20.41
N ARG A 10 -70.61 -51.12 20.30
CA ARG A 10 -70.76 -49.94 21.19
C ARG A 10 -70.09 -48.61 20.83
N ASN A 11 -70.98 -47.67 20.52
CA ASN A 11 -71.25 -46.39 21.20
C ASN A 11 -70.13 -45.38 21.43
N GLY A 12 -70.41 -44.14 21.01
CA GLY A 12 -70.63 -43.07 21.98
C GLY A 12 -69.68 -41.86 21.96
N LYS A 13 -70.19 -40.76 21.37
CA LYS A 13 -70.10 -39.35 21.78
C LYS A 13 -68.75 -38.60 21.88
N SER A 14 -68.85 -37.35 21.37
CA SER A 14 -68.16 -36.11 21.76
C SER A 14 -66.72 -35.92 21.25
N ASN A 15 -66.30 -34.78 20.69
CA ASN A 15 -66.63 -33.39 21.04
C ASN A 15 -66.54 -32.44 19.83
N ARG A 16 -67.43 -31.42 19.84
CA ARG A 16 -67.21 -30.09 19.23
C ARG A 16 -65.92 -29.46 19.79
N VAL A 17 -65.09 -28.85 18.94
CA VAL A 17 -64.55 -27.50 19.17
C VAL A 17 -64.35 -26.80 17.81
N SER A 18 -65.08 -25.69 17.67
CA SER A 18 -64.91 -24.62 16.68
C SER A 18 -63.79 -23.66 17.11
N GLY A 19 -63.07 -23.06 16.15
CA GLY A 19 -62.21 -21.89 16.40
C GLY A 19 -61.41 -21.47 15.15
N GLN A 20 -62.08 -20.95 14.13
CA GLN A 20 -61.97 -19.55 13.65
C GLN A 20 -60.56 -18.98 13.40
N SER A 21 -60.29 -18.77 12.10
CA SER A 21 -59.71 -17.59 11.44
C SER A 21 -58.81 -16.65 12.26
N PHE A 22 -57.51 -16.62 11.92
CA PHE A 22 -56.61 -15.51 12.28
C PHE A 22 -55.64 -15.19 11.14
N ARG A 23 -56.16 -14.62 10.05
CA ARG A 23 -55.39 -14.25 8.86
C ARG A 23 -55.65 -12.77 8.56
N GLY A 24 -54.90 -11.85 9.18
CA GLY A 24 -55.06 -10.42 8.88
C GLY A 24 -54.09 -9.44 9.55
N THR A 25 -53.54 -9.73 10.73
CA THR A 25 -52.78 -8.72 11.50
C THR A 25 -51.26 -8.88 11.47
N ARG A 26 -50.70 -10.08 11.32
CA ARG A 26 -49.23 -10.27 11.38
C ARG A 26 -48.45 -9.76 10.16
N PHE A 27 -49.09 -9.68 8.99
CA PHE A 27 -48.39 -9.28 7.76
C PHE A 27 -48.17 -7.75 7.66
N ARG A 28 -49.07 -6.95 8.26
CA ARG A 28 -48.97 -5.48 8.26
C ARG A 28 -47.84 -4.98 9.17
N TYR A 29 -47.61 -5.61 10.31
CA TYR A 29 -46.50 -5.26 11.20
C TYR A 29 -45.13 -5.64 10.63
N PHE A 30 -45.04 -6.75 9.89
CA PHE A 30 -43.78 -7.17 9.25
C PHE A 30 -43.39 -6.25 8.09
N ALA A 31 -44.36 -5.84 7.27
CA ALA A 31 -44.13 -4.87 6.20
C ALA A 31 -43.72 -3.49 6.75
N GLY A 32 -44.32 -3.06 7.87
CA GLY A 32 -43.94 -1.80 8.54
C GLY A 32 -42.54 -1.81 9.15
N PHE A 33 -42.10 -2.95 9.72
CA PHE A 33 -40.75 -3.06 10.28
C PHE A 33 -39.66 -3.01 9.19
N MET A 34 -39.91 -3.67 8.05
CA MET A 34 -38.96 -3.69 6.93
C MET A 34 -38.83 -2.32 6.26
N THR A 35 -39.90 -1.52 6.17
CA THR A 35 -39.82 -0.16 5.62
C THR A 35 -39.09 0.80 6.55
N ILE A 36 -39.25 0.67 7.87
CA ILE A 36 -38.51 1.46 8.86
C ILE A 36 -37.03 1.07 8.88
N ALA A 37 -36.69 -0.22 8.76
CA ALA A 37 -35.30 -0.65 8.69
C ALA A 37 -34.59 -0.11 7.43
N VAL A 38 -35.27 -0.13 6.28
CA VAL A 38 -34.72 0.41 5.03
C VAL A 38 -34.57 1.93 5.08
N SER A 39 -35.51 2.66 5.69
CA SER A 39 -35.39 4.12 5.82
C SER A 39 -34.26 4.52 6.76
N VAL A 40 -34.06 3.82 7.88
CA VAL A 40 -32.94 4.05 8.80
C VAL A 40 -31.59 3.76 8.11
N CYS A 41 -31.51 2.69 7.31
CA CYS A 41 -30.30 2.38 6.53
C CYS A 41 -30.03 3.43 5.44
N LEU A 42 -31.06 3.96 4.77
CA LEU A 42 -30.91 5.01 3.77
C LEU A 42 -30.49 6.35 4.40
N ILE A 43 -31.05 6.71 5.55
CA ILE A 43 -30.66 7.92 6.29
C ILE A 43 -29.24 7.79 6.85
N GLY A 44 -28.87 6.61 7.38
CA GLY A 44 -27.50 6.33 7.82
C GLY A 44 -26.48 6.39 6.69
N SER A 45 -26.84 5.90 5.50
CA SER A 45 -26.01 5.98 4.30
C SER A 45 -25.86 7.43 3.79
N PHE A 46 -26.93 8.24 3.88
CA PHE A 46 -26.88 9.66 3.53
C PHE A 46 -26.05 10.49 4.51
N PHE A 47 -26.14 10.21 5.81
CA PHE A 47 -25.28 10.85 6.80
C PHE A 47 -23.81 10.46 6.59
N PHE A 48 -23.52 9.19 6.32
CA PHE A 48 -22.16 8.71 6.04
C PHE A 48 -21.57 9.34 4.76
N ALA A 49 -22.39 9.50 3.71
CA ALA A 49 -22.00 10.19 2.48
C ALA A 49 -21.83 11.72 2.66
N ALA A 50 -22.59 12.33 3.58
CA ALA A 50 -22.48 13.76 3.88
C ALA A 50 -21.23 14.10 4.71
N THR A 51 -20.75 13.19 5.57
CA THR A 51 -19.45 13.36 6.26
C THR A 51 -18.25 13.01 5.39
N SER A 52 -18.41 12.17 4.35
CA SER A 52 -17.30 11.79 3.47
C SER A 52 -17.00 12.80 2.36
N ASN A 53 -17.87 13.79 2.13
CA ASN A 53 -17.74 14.76 1.03
C ASN A 53 -16.99 16.05 1.41
N ARG A 54 -16.02 15.99 2.34
CA ARG A 54 -15.22 17.18 2.67
C ARG A 54 -13.71 17.06 2.54
N ASP A 55 -13.17 15.91 2.17
CA ASP A 55 -11.76 15.78 1.82
C ASP A 55 -11.64 14.90 0.58
N ASP A 56 -11.40 15.51 -0.58
CA ASP A 56 -10.30 15.14 -1.47
C ASP A 56 -10.42 15.81 -2.84
N LEU A 57 -9.47 16.72 -3.08
CA LEU A 57 -9.16 17.32 -4.36
C LEU A 57 -7.70 16.95 -4.65
N GLU A 58 -7.43 15.73 -5.13
CA GLU A 58 -6.17 15.44 -5.81
C GLU A 58 -6.20 14.16 -6.69
N PHE A 59 -6.03 14.40 -8.00
CA PHE A 59 -5.25 13.66 -8.99
C PHE A 59 -5.33 12.12 -9.07
N GLY A 60 -5.94 11.65 -10.16
CA GLY A 60 -6.21 10.23 -10.43
C GLY A 60 -5.05 9.39 -10.95
N PHE A 61 -5.09 8.11 -10.59
CA PHE A 61 -4.61 6.96 -11.37
C PHE A 61 -5.57 5.76 -11.15
N PRO A 62 -5.81 4.91 -12.16
CA PRO A 62 -6.84 3.87 -12.09
C PRO A 62 -6.33 2.66 -11.32
N SER A 63 -7.06 2.27 -10.28
CA SER A 63 -6.83 1.03 -9.51
C SER A 63 -7.72 -0.09 -10.05
N SER A 64 -7.11 -1.03 -10.77
CA SER A 64 -7.65 -2.37 -10.94
C SER A 64 -7.55 -3.12 -9.62
N SER A 65 -8.66 -3.23 -8.91
CA SER A 65 -8.80 -4.10 -7.74
C SER A 65 -9.30 -5.48 -8.17
N SER A 66 -8.45 -6.50 -8.03
CA SER A 66 -8.86 -7.84 -7.56
C SER A 66 -7.62 -8.71 -7.33
N GLY A 67 -7.43 -9.16 -6.08
CA GLY A 67 -6.54 -10.28 -5.77
C GLY A 67 -5.33 -9.97 -4.89
N SER A 68 -5.53 -9.49 -3.65
CA SER A 68 -4.45 -9.49 -2.64
C SER A 68 -4.91 -9.76 -1.20
N GLN A 69 -6.10 -10.34 -0.98
CA GLN A 69 -6.54 -10.73 0.38
C GLN A 69 -5.98 -12.08 0.87
N LEU A 70 -5.25 -12.84 0.05
CA LEU A 70 -4.81 -14.20 0.40
C LEU A 70 -3.34 -14.33 0.88
N ALA A 71 -2.66 -13.22 1.21
CA ALA A 71 -1.31 -13.29 1.79
C ALA A 71 -1.30 -13.16 3.33
N SER A 72 -2.35 -12.57 3.92
CA SER A 72 -2.43 -12.33 5.37
C SER A 72 -2.92 -13.54 6.17
N LEU A 73 -3.75 -14.41 5.56
CA LEU A 73 -4.37 -15.53 6.27
C LEU A 73 -3.47 -16.75 6.52
N ARG A 74 -2.29 -16.85 5.87
CA ARG A 74 -1.41 -18.03 6.04
C ARG A 74 -0.48 -18.00 7.27
N ARG A 75 -0.57 -16.97 8.13
CA ARG A 75 0.28 -16.88 9.35
C ARG A 75 -0.49 -16.98 10.68
N SER A 76 -1.79 -17.26 10.68
CA SER A 76 -2.62 -17.21 11.90
C SER A 76 -2.90 -18.54 12.60
N ILE A 77 -2.33 -19.66 12.16
CA ILE A 77 -2.68 -20.98 12.74
C ILE A 77 -1.98 -21.27 14.09
N LEU A 78 -0.97 -20.48 14.48
CA LEU A 78 -0.27 -20.65 15.78
C LEU A 78 -0.62 -19.61 16.85
N ALA A 79 -1.55 -18.68 16.58
CA ALA A 79 -1.85 -17.55 17.47
C ALA A 79 -3.17 -17.69 18.26
N LEU A 80 -3.74 -18.90 18.38
CA LEU A 80 -5.07 -19.13 18.97
C LEU A 80 -5.12 -18.94 20.52
N LYS A 81 -4.08 -18.36 21.13
CA LYS A 81 -4.03 -18.02 22.56
C LYS A 81 -3.76 -16.55 22.85
N SER A 82 -3.55 -15.71 21.83
CA SER A 82 -3.43 -14.25 22.02
C SER A 82 -4.80 -13.60 21.83
N ASP A 83 -5.17 -12.71 22.75
CA ASP A 83 -6.40 -11.91 22.64
C ASP A 83 -6.53 -11.28 21.24
N PRO A 84 -7.70 -11.34 20.59
CA PRO A 84 -7.89 -10.88 19.22
C PRO A 84 -7.63 -9.37 19.03
N LEU A 85 -7.51 -8.61 20.12
CA LEU A 85 -7.26 -7.16 20.14
C LEU A 85 -5.76 -6.80 20.15
N LYS A 86 -4.89 -7.68 20.63
CA LYS A 86 -3.43 -7.46 20.68
C LYS A 86 -2.80 -7.16 19.31
N PRO A 87 -3.07 -7.92 18.23
CA PRO A 87 -2.48 -7.61 16.92
C PRO A 87 -2.94 -6.27 16.37
N ARG A 88 -4.17 -5.86 16.70
CA ARG A 88 -4.71 -4.56 16.28
C ARG A 88 -4.03 -3.41 17.02
N LEU A 89 -3.78 -3.57 18.31
CA LEU A 89 -3.01 -2.61 19.12
C LEU A 89 -1.56 -2.51 18.63
N ASP A 90 -0.91 -3.62 18.34
CA ASP A 90 0.47 -3.65 17.84
C ASP A 90 0.58 -2.97 16.47
N GLN A 91 -0.42 -3.17 15.59
CA GLN A 91 -0.48 -2.48 14.31
C GLN A 91 -0.60 -0.96 14.47
N ILE A 92 -1.49 -0.49 15.36
CA ILE A 92 -1.66 0.94 15.63
C ILE A 92 -0.38 1.54 16.22
N ARG A 93 0.26 0.81 17.15
CA ARG A 93 1.52 1.24 17.75
C ARG A 93 2.61 1.36 16.71
N LYS A 94 2.77 0.35 15.84
CA LYS A 94 3.73 0.37 14.75
C LYS A 94 3.48 1.56 13.82
N GLN A 95 2.22 1.79 13.43
CA GLN A 95 1.85 2.93 12.60
C GLN A 95 2.21 4.27 13.26
N ALA A 96 1.95 4.42 14.56
CA ALA A 96 2.33 5.61 15.31
C ALA A 96 3.85 5.81 15.37
N ASP A 97 4.62 4.74 15.61
CA ASP A 97 6.09 4.77 15.63
C ASP A 97 6.67 5.09 14.23
N ASP A 98 6.07 4.56 13.16
CA ASP A 98 6.44 4.84 11.78
C ASP A 98 6.22 6.34 11.46
N HIS A 99 5.05 6.90 11.76
CA HIS A 99 4.78 8.33 11.55
C HIS A 99 5.65 9.22 12.44
N ARG A 100 5.94 8.81 13.68
CA ARG A 100 6.89 9.51 14.55
C ARG A 100 8.28 9.54 13.93
N SER A 101 8.75 8.42 13.38
CA SER A 101 10.06 8.33 12.74
C SER A 101 10.14 9.23 11.50
N LEU A 102 9.08 9.29 10.69
CA LEU A 102 8.94 10.19 9.55
C LEU A 102 9.04 11.63 10.01
N ALA A 103 8.25 12.03 11.00
CA ALA A 103 8.26 13.39 11.53
C ALA A 103 9.65 13.81 12.03
N LEU A 104 10.36 12.91 12.73
CA LEU A 104 11.73 13.15 13.19
C LEU A 104 12.73 13.28 12.02
N ALA A 105 12.59 12.47 10.98
CA ALA A 105 13.42 12.54 9.79
C ALA A 105 13.24 13.90 9.07
N TYR A 106 12.00 14.33 8.84
CA TYR A 106 11.73 15.65 8.25
C TYR A 106 12.20 16.80 9.15
N ALA A 107 12.04 16.69 10.47
CA ALA A 107 12.56 17.68 11.41
C ALA A 107 14.11 17.77 11.37
N SER A 108 14.81 16.64 11.17
CA SER A 108 16.26 16.64 11.00
C SER A 108 16.68 17.29 9.67
N TYR A 109 15.94 17.03 8.59
CA TYR A 109 16.18 17.61 7.28
C TYR A 109 15.98 19.13 7.29
N ALA A 110 14.88 19.61 7.89
CA ALA A 110 14.62 21.04 8.06
C ALA A 110 15.73 21.74 8.87
N ARG A 111 16.21 21.11 9.95
CA ARG A 111 17.35 21.63 10.73
C ARG A 111 18.63 21.72 9.90
N LYS A 112 18.94 20.68 9.12
CA LYS A 112 20.10 20.67 8.23
C LYS A 112 20.04 21.82 7.22
N LEU A 113 18.90 21.99 6.54
CA LEU A 113 18.73 23.08 5.58
C LEU A 113 18.92 24.47 6.21
N LYS A 114 18.35 24.69 7.41
CA LYS A 114 18.53 25.94 8.15
C LYS A 114 20.00 26.20 8.50
N LEU A 115 20.72 25.15 8.92
CA LEU A 115 22.13 25.24 9.28
C LEU A 115 23.00 25.55 8.06
N GLU A 116 22.78 24.87 6.93
CA GLU A 116 23.51 25.15 5.69
C GLU A 116 23.26 26.58 5.18
N ASN A 117 22.01 27.04 5.19
CA ASN A 117 21.71 28.43 4.81
C ASN A 117 22.38 29.44 5.76
N SER A 118 22.40 29.16 7.06
CA SER A 118 23.09 30.02 8.04
C SER A 118 24.61 30.03 7.84
N LYS A 119 25.23 28.92 7.44
CA LYS A 119 26.65 28.86 7.12
C LYS A 119 26.98 29.76 5.92
N LEU A 120 26.20 29.67 4.84
CA LEU A 120 26.38 30.51 3.66
C LEU A 120 26.33 32.00 4.01
N VAL A 121 25.35 32.42 4.81
CA VAL A 121 25.24 33.81 5.27
C VAL A 121 26.48 34.26 6.05
N ARG A 122 27.00 33.41 6.95
CA ARG A 122 28.23 33.71 7.71
C ARG A 122 29.44 33.84 6.80
N ILE A 123 29.61 32.91 5.85
CA ILE A 123 30.73 32.95 4.90
C ILE A 123 30.71 34.25 4.09
N PHE A 124 29.54 34.70 3.61
CA PHE A 124 29.45 35.96 2.89
C PHE A 124 29.69 37.19 3.78
N ALA A 125 29.22 37.17 5.03
CA ALA A 125 29.52 38.23 5.98
C ALA A 125 31.02 38.30 6.30
N ASP A 126 31.68 37.17 6.50
CA ASP A 126 33.12 37.11 6.76
C ASP A 126 33.94 37.54 5.53
N LEU A 127 33.51 37.20 4.31
CA LEU A 127 34.12 37.74 3.09
C LEU A 127 34.05 39.27 3.07
N SER A 128 32.90 39.86 3.39
CA SER A 128 32.77 41.33 3.44
C SER A 128 33.69 41.95 4.50
N ARG A 129 33.76 41.36 5.70
CA ARG A 129 34.64 41.80 6.78
C ARG A 129 36.11 41.73 6.37
N ASN A 130 36.53 40.65 5.69
CA ASN A 130 37.90 40.52 5.19
C ASN A 130 38.31 41.66 4.25
N TYR A 131 37.39 42.19 3.43
CA TYR A 131 37.66 43.37 2.60
C TYR A 131 37.76 44.64 3.43
N THR A 132 36.84 44.85 4.38
CA THR A 132 36.88 45.99 5.30
C THR A 132 38.16 45.99 6.11
N ASP A 133 38.56 44.84 6.64
CA ASP A 133 39.80 44.66 7.39
C ASP A 133 41.01 45.00 6.52
N LEU A 134 41.05 44.52 5.28
CA LEU A 134 42.11 44.82 4.32
C LEU A 134 42.22 46.33 4.05
N ILE A 135 41.09 47.03 3.83
CA ILE A 135 41.05 48.48 3.59
C ILE A 135 41.44 49.25 4.85
N SER A 136 41.05 48.76 6.04
CA SER A 136 41.32 49.42 7.32
C SER A 136 42.76 49.25 7.83
N LYS A 137 43.56 48.36 7.22
CA LYS A 137 44.96 48.13 7.61
C LYS A 137 45.73 49.46 7.57
N PRO A 138 46.49 49.79 8.62
CA PRO A 138 47.21 51.07 8.70
C PRO A 138 48.25 51.24 7.58
N SER A 139 48.80 50.13 7.05
CA SER A 139 49.73 50.12 5.92
C SER A 139 49.12 50.65 4.62
N TYR A 140 47.81 50.48 4.42
CA TYR A 140 47.10 50.90 3.22
C TYR A 140 46.25 52.14 3.45
N ARG A 141 45.93 52.45 4.71
CA ARG A 141 45.15 53.64 5.08
C ARG A 141 45.77 54.94 4.57
N ALA A 142 47.10 55.05 4.66
CA ALA A 142 47.85 56.20 4.16
C ALA A 142 47.77 56.38 2.62
N LEU A 143 47.36 55.35 1.87
CA LEU A 143 47.11 55.44 0.43
C LEU A 143 45.76 56.11 0.10
N PHE A 144 44.81 56.11 1.05
CA PHE A 144 43.46 56.63 0.85
C PHE A 144 43.28 58.05 1.40
N ASP A 145 44.23 58.56 2.17
CA ASP A 145 44.24 59.95 2.63
C ASP A 145 44.59 60.88 1.44
N SER A 146 43.70 61.82 1.13
CA SER A 146 43.74 62.70 -0.04
C SER A 146 44.93 63.67 -0.10
N ASP A 147 45.76 63.70 0.96
CA ASP A 147 46.81 64.70 1.18
C ASP A 147 48.22 64.17 0.85
N ALA A 148 48.36 62.92 0.41
CA ALA A 148 49.64 62.30 0.07
C ALA A 148 50.10 62.67 -1.36
N ASN A 149 51.04 63.61 -1.48
CA ASN A 149 51.62 64.05 -2.76
C ASN A 149 52.47 63.00 -3.50
N SER A 150 52.77 61.85 -2.90
CA SER A 150 53.48 60.74 -3.54
C SER A 150 53.05 59.39 -2.94
N ILE A 151 52.52 58.50 -3.78
CA ILE A 151 52.18 57.12 -3.40
C ILE A 151 53.44 56.26 -3.50
N ASP A 152 53.71 55.46 -2.47
CA ASP A 152 54.76 54.43 -2.54
C ASP A 152 54.28 53.27 -3.45
N GLU A 153 54.92 53.13 -4.61
CA GLU A 153 54.65 52.11 -5.62
C GLU A 153 54.76 50.68 -5.04
N SER A 154 55.66 50.45 -4.08
CA SER A 154 55.88 49.12 -3.50
C SER A 154 54.70 48.66 -2.64
N VAL A 155 54.12 49.58 -1.86
CA VAL A 155 52.95 49.35 -1.00
C VAL A 155 51.69 49.19 -1.85
N LEU A 156 51.58 49.97 -2.94
CA LEU A 156 50.50 49.84 -3.91
C LEU A 156 50.50 48.46 -4.59
N ARG A 157 51.67 47.98 -5.04
CA ARG A 157 51.83 46.63 -5.63
C ARG A 157 51.43 45.52 -4.66
N GLN A 158 51.76 45.66 -3.38
CA GLN A 158 51.36 44.69 -2.37
C GLN A 158 49.85 44.70 -2.14
N PHE A 159 49.24 45.88 -2.06
CA PHE A 159 47.79 46.03 -1.93
C PHE A 159 47.04 45.42 -3.12
N GLU A 160 47.47 45.72 -4.35
CA GLU A 160 46.92 45.15 -5.58
C GLU A 160 46.95 43.62 -5.55
N LYS A 161 48.07 43.04 -5.10
CA LYS A 161 48.23 41.59 -4.98
C LYS A 161 47.26 41.00 -3.94
N GLU A 162 47.20 41.57 -2.75
CA GLU A 162 46.30 41.11 -1.69
C GLU A 162 44.82 41.23 -2.11
N VAL A 163 44.42 42.35 -2.71
CA VAL A 163 43.06 42.54 -3.23
C VAL A 163 42.74 41.51 -4.32
N LYS A 164 43.66 41.28 -5.26
CA LYS A 164 43.47 40.29 -6.34
C LYS A 164 43.32 38.87 -5.78
N GLU A 165 44.08 38.51 -4.75
CA GLU A 165 43.94 37.25 -4.04
C GLU A 165 42.58 37.12 -3.36
N ARG A 166 42.10 38.16 -2.65
CA ARG A 166 40.77 38.16 -2.02
C ARG A 166 39.64 38.08 -3.04
N ILE A 167 39.76 38.77 -4.17
CA ILE A 167 38.80 38.71 -5.29
C ILE A 167 38.75 37.29 -5.86
N LYS A 168 39.90 36.63 -6.03
CA LYS A 168 39.95 35.24 -6.51
C LYS A 168 39.23 34.29 -5.55
N LEU A 169 39.48 34.40 -4.25
CA LEU A 169 38.80 33.59 -3.23
C LEU A 169 37.29 33.84 -3.21
N THR A 170 36.89 35.11 -3.29
CA THR A 170 35.46 35.49 -3.31
C THR A 170 34.75 34.91 -4.52
N ARG A 171 35.37 34.99 -5.71
CA ARG A 171 34.83 34.38 -6.94
C ARG A 171 34.65 32.87 -6.79
N GLN A 172 35.62 32.19 -6.18
CA GLN A 172 35.53 30.75 -5.93
C GLN A 172 34.34 30.40 -5.02
N VAL A 173 34.19 31.11 -3.91
CA VAL A 173 33.06 30.90 -2.97
C VAL A 173 31.72 31.20 -3.63
N ILE A 174 31.63 32.23 -4.47
CA ILE A 174 30.41 32.55 -5.23
C ILE A 174 30.04 31.41 -6.18
N VAL A 175 31.03 30.82 -6.87
CA VAL A 175 30.79 29.70 -7.79
C VAL A 175 30.25 28.49 -7.04
N GLU A 176 30.83 28.15 -5.88
CA GLU A 176 30.35 27.06 -5.03
C GLU A 176 28.93 27.34 -4.51
N ALA A 177 28.66 28.56 -4.06
CA ALA A 177 27.34 28.94 -3.57
C ALA A 177 26.29 29.03 -4.69
N LYS A 178 26.67 29.27 -5.95
CA LYS A 178 25.73 29.43 -7.08
C LYS A 178 24.80 28.23 -7.26
N GLU A 179 25.32 27.03 -7.04
CA GLU A 179 24.52 25.79 -7.10
C GLU A 179 23.37 25.77 -6.09
N SER A 180 23.54 26.44 -4.95
CA SER A 180 22.49 26.56 -3.92
C SER A 180 21.36 27.54 -4.31
N PHE A 181 21.62 28.48 -5.23
CA PHE A 181 20.66 29.50 -5.66
C PHE A 181 19.98 29.19 -7.00
N ASP A 182 20.59 28.34 -7.81
CA ASP A 182 20.08 28.01 -9.14
C ASP A 182 18.90 27.03 -9.07
N ASN A 183 17.68 27.59 -9.19
CA ASN A 183 16.46 26.81 -9.22
C ASN A 183 16.36 25.93 -10.48
N GLN A 184 16.92 26.34 -11.63
CA GLN A 184 16.90 25.54 -12.86
C GLN A 184 17.75 24.28 -12.68
N LEU A 185 18.93 24.41 -12.08
CA LEU A 185 19.79 23.27 -11.76
C LEU A 185 19.12 22.30 -10.78
N LYS A 186 18.43 22.82 -9.75
CA LYS A 186 17.65 21.98 -8.82
C LYS A 186 16.52 21.24 -9.52
N ILE A 187 15.79 21.90 -10.41
CA ILE A 187 14.72 21.29 -11.20
C ILE A 187 15.30 20.18 -12.08
N HIS A 188 16.43 20.42 -12.75
CA HIS A 188 17.09 19.40 -13.57
C HIS A 188 17.53 18.19 -12.74
N LYS A 189 18.18 18.41 -11.59
CA LYS A 189 18.57 17.33 -10.68
C LYS A 189 17.38 16.52 -10.16
N LEU A 190 16.29 17.21 -9.81
CA LEU A 190 15.06 16.56 -9.38
C LEU A 190 14.46 15.72 -10.50
N LYS A 191 14.45 16.26 -11.72
CA LYS A 191 14.02 15.54 -12.93
C LYS A 191 14.83 14.27 -13.12
N ASP A 192 16.16 14.34 -13.10
CA ASP A 192 17.05 13.17 -13.26
C ASP A 192 16.81 12.13 -12.16
N ALA A 193 16.65 12.57 -10.91
CA ALA A 193 16.33 11.69 -9.79
C ALA A 193 14.97 11.00 -9.97
N ILE A 194 13.94 11.71 -10.43
CA ILE A 194 12.62 11.14 -10.73
C ILE A 194 12.75 10.09 -11.83
N PHE A 195 13.47 10.37 -12.92
CA PHE A 195 13.67 9.41 -14.01
C PHE A 195 14.40 8.15 -13.52
N GLY A 196 15.49 8.31 -12.76
CA GLY A 196 16.24 7.19 -12.20
C GLY A 196 15.42 6.33 -11.23
N LEU A 197 14.66 6.97 -10.33
CA LEU A 197 13.77 6.27 -9.40
C LEU A 197 12.62 5.56 -10.12
N ASN A 198 12.04 6.19 -11.16
CA ASN A 198 10.99 5.56 -11.95
C ASN A 198 11.53 4.32 -12.69
N GLU A 199 12.73 4.38 -13.24
CA GLU A 199 13.36 3.22 -13.86
C GLU A 199 13.55 2.07 -12.85
N GLN A 200 14.07 2.36 -11.66
CA GLN A 200 14.22 1.36 -10.60
C GLN A 200 12.87 0.79 -10.16
N LEU A 201 11.85 1.63 -10.01
CA LEU A 201 10.50 1.23 -9.66
C LEU A 201 9.88 0.32 -10.73
N THR A 202 10.06 0.63 -12.01
CA THR A 202 9.57 -0.25 -13.09
C THR A 202 10.30 -1.60 -13.11
N LYS A 203 11.62 -1.63 -12.85
CA LYS A 203 12.39 -2.89 -12.70
C LYS A 203 11.88 -3.73 -11.54
N SER A 204 11.68 -3.11 -10.36
CA SER A 204 11.15 -3.80 -9.18
C SER A 204 9.72 -4.30 -9.42
N LYS A 205 8.85 -3.51 -10.06
CA LYS A 205 7.49 -3.94 -10.43
C LYS A 205 7.50 -5.16 -11.34
N LYS A 206 8.35 -5.17 -12.37
CA LYS A 206 8.50 -6.33 -13.28
C LYS A 206 8.97 -7.57 -12.53
N GLN A 207 9.97 -7.43 -11.65
CA GLN A 207 10.47 -8.54 -10.83
C GLN A 207 9.41 -9.06 -9.85
N GLY A 208 8.63 -8.17 -9.23
CA GLY A 208 7.51 -8.54 -8.36
C GLY A 208 6.41 -9.27 -9.11
N ALA A 209 6.01 -8.78 -10.29
CA ALA A 209 5.03 -9.43 -11.15
C ALA A 209 5.51 -10.81 -11.61
N PHE A 210 6.78 -10.94 -12.01
CA PHE A 210 7.38 -12.22 -12.37
C PHE A 210 7.39 -13.20 -11.19
N SER A 211 7.80 -12.74 -10.00
CA SER A 211 7.81 -13.57 -8.80
C SER A 211 6.41 -14.05 -8.41
N SER A 212 5.41 -13.18 -8.55
CA SER A 212 4.00 -13.52 -8.34
C SER A 212 3.51 -14.58 -9.33
N LEU A 213 3.84 -14.42 -10.63
CA LEU A 213 3.51 -15.39 -11.67
C LEU A 213 4.12 -16.77 -11.37
N ILE A 214 5.40 -16.81 -11.00
CA ILE A 214 6.06 -18.05 -10.61
C ILE A 214 5.39 -18.66 -9.39
N ALA A 215 5.08 -17.87 -8.35
CA ALA A 215 4.41 -18.39 -7.16
C ALA A 215 3.01 -18.96 -7.45
N ALA A 216 2.26 -18.35 -8.38
CA ALA A 216 0.92 -18.81 -8.77
C ALA A 216 0.94 -20.06 -9.68
N LYS A 217 1.90 -20.15 -10.60
CA LYS A 217 1.98 -21.24 -11.60
C LYS A 217 2.89 -22.39 -11.19
N SER A 218 3.83 -22.17 -10.27
CA SER A 218 4.76 -23.21 -9.86
C SER A 218 4.06 -24.31 -9.05
N ILE A 219 4.36 -25.55 -9.40
CA ILE A 219 3.90 -26.71 -8.66
C ILE A 219 4.89 -26.91 -7.49
N PRO A 220 4.43 -26.96 -6.23
CA PRO A 220 5.33 -27.22 -5.11
C PRO A 220 5.95 -28.62 -5.26
N LYS A 221 7.19 -28.79 -4.82
CA LYS A 221 7.98 -30.02 -5.03
C LYS A 221 7.25 -31.30 -4.58
N SER A 222 6.48 -31.24 -3.51
CA SER A 222 5.67 -32.37 -3.02
C SER A 222 4.62 -32.82 -4.04
N LEU A 223 3.96 -31.87 -4.71
CA LEU A 223 2.98 -32.17 -5.77
C LEU A 223 3.67 -32.65 -7.04
N HIS A 224 4.84 -32.08 -7.39
CA HIS A 224 5.64 -32.58 -8.51
C HIS A 224 6.03 -34.05 -8.34
N CYS A 225 6.50 -34.44 -7.14
CA CYS A 225 6.82 -35.84 -6.83
C CYS A 225 5.58 -36.75 -6.87
N LEU A 226 4.42 -36.27 -6.41
CA LEU A 226 3.17 -37.01 -6.48
C LEU A 226 2.77 -37.29 -7.94
N THR A 227 2.81 -36.27 -8.80
CA THR A 227 2.51 -36.43 -10.23
C THR A 227 3.43 -37.45 -10.90
N LEU A 228 4.72 -37.44 -10.59
CA LEU A 228 5.68 -38.42 -11.12
C LEU A 228 5.37 -39.84 -10.66
N ARG A 229 5.05 -40.04 -9.37
CA ARG A 229 4.67 -41.37 -8.85
C ARG A 229 3.38 -41.90 -9.45
N LEU A 230 2.36 -41.04 -9.60
CA LEU A 230 1.10 -41.42 -10.25
C LEU A 230 1.31 -41.76 -11.73
N MET A 231 2.20 -41.03 -12.42
CA MET A 231 2.56 -41.35 -13.80
C MET A 231 3.29 -42.69 -13.90
N GLU A 232 4.24 -42.95 -13.00
CA GLU A 232 4.96 -44.22 -12.89
C GLU A 232 3.99 -45.39 -12.63
N GLU A 233 3.07 -45.25 -11.67
CA GLU A 233 2.06 -46.26 -11.36
C GLU A 233 1.14 -46.53 -12.55
N ARG A 234 0.71 -45.48 -13.26
CA ARG A 234 -0.13 -45.62 -14.45
C ARG A 234 0.59 -46.34 -15.59
N ILE A 235 1.89 -46.07 -15.78
CA ILE A 235 2.70 -46.76 -16.80
C ILE A 235 2.95 -48.21 -16.40
N ALA A 236 3.14 -48.49 -15.10
CA ALA A 236 3.39 -49.83 -14.59
C ALA A 236 2.13 -50.72 -14.56
N HIS A 237 0.94 -50.13 -14.37
CA HIS A 237 -0.35 -50.83 -14.29
C HIS A 237 -1.40 -50.25 -15.23
N PRO A 238 -1.17 -50.23 -16.57
CA PRO A 238 -2.10 -49.65 -17.53
C PRO A 238 -3.48 -50.33 -17.49
N GLU A 239 -3.55 -51.61 -17.12
CA GLU A 239 -4.78 -52.39 -17.00
C GLU A 239 -5.78 -51.83 -15.98
N LYS A 240 -5.31 -51.16 -14.91
CA LYS A 240 -6.19 -50.56 -13.88
C LYS A 240 -6.82 -49.23 -14.32
N TYR A 241 -6.27 -48.61 -15.35
CA TYR A 241 -6.67 -47.29 -15.85
C TYR A 241 -7.28 -47.37 -17.25
N LEU A 242 -7.55 -48.57 -17.76
CA LEU A 242 -8.44 -48.77 -18.89
C LEU A 242 -9.84 -48.36 -18.42
N ASN A 243 -10.43 -47.39 -19.13
CA ASN A 243 -11.83 -47.08 -18.94
C ASN A 243 -12.62 -48.31 -19.39
N GLU A 244 -13.02 -49.15 -18.45
CA GLU A 244 -14.17 -50.00 -18.68
C GLU A 244 -15.31 -49.05 -19.08
N GLU A 245 -15.91 -49.27 -20.24
CA GLU A 245 -17.13 -48.59 -20.67
C GLU A 245 -18.21 -48.89 -19.63
N LYS A 246 -18.21 -48.12 -18.55
CA LYS A 246 -19.26 -48.16 -17.54
C LYS A 246 -20.52 -47.64 -18.23
N PRO A 247 -21.65 -48.35 -18.11
CA PRO A 247 -22.90 -47.89 -18.69
C PRO A 247 -23.18 -46.49 -18.15
N GLU A 248 -23.54 -45.59 -19.07
CA GLU A 248 -23.80 -44.17 -18.87
C GLU A 248 -24.57 -43.93 -17.56
N ILE A 249 -23.86 -43.44 -16.53
CA ILE A 249 -24.48 -42.86 -15.32
C ILE A 249 -24.82 -41.40 -15.64
N GLU A 250 -25.40 -41.15 -16.82
CA GLU A 250 -25.92 -39.85 -17.22
C GLU A 250 -27.44 -39.90 -17.03
N ASP A 251 -27.89 -39.55 -15.84
CA ASP A 251 -29.30 -39.26 -15.62
C ASP A 251 -29.61 -37.90 -16.26
N PRO A 252 -30.43 -37.81 -17.32
CA PRO A 252 -30.70 -36.57 -18.05
C PRO A 252 -31.50 -35.52 -17.23
N LYS A 253 -31.83 -35.83 -15.97
CA LYS A 253 -32.48 -34.94 -15.00
C LYS A 253 -31.50 -34.22 -14.07
N LEU A 254 -30.22 -34.57 -14.11
CA LEU A 254 -29.18 -34.03 -13.23
C LEU A 254 -28.28 -33.03 -14.01
N TYR A 255 -27.97 -31.90 -13.39
CA TYR A 255 -27.08 -30.90 -13.98
C TYR A 255 -25.62 -31.25 -13.67
N HIS A 256 -24.84 -31.61 -14.68
CA HIS A 256 -23.41 -31.83 -14.55
C HIS A 256 -22.64 -30.52 -14.74
N TYR A 257 -22.05 -30.00 -13.66
CA TYR A 257 -21.18 -28.83 -13.71
C TYR A 257 -19.72 -29.27 -13.69
N ALA A 258 -19.01 -29.04 -14.80
CA ALA A 258 -17.56 -29.18 -14.86
C ALA A 258 -16.91 -27.83 -14.54
N ILE A 259 -16.22 -27.74 -13.40
CA ILE A 259 -15.42 -26.58 -13.04
C ILE A 259 -14.00 -26.84 -13.54
N PHE A 260 -13.61 -26.14 -14.60
CA PHE A 260 -12.25 -26.18 -15.11
C PHE A 260 -11.36 -25.23 -14.31
N SER A 261 -10.22 -25.74 -13.83
CA SER A 261 -9.20 -24.95 -13.15
C SER A 261 -7.86 -25.18 -13.80
N ASP A 262 -7.07 -24.11 -13.96
CA ASP A 262 -5.66 -24.20 -14.36
C ASP A 262 -4.79 -24.87 -13.28
N ASN A 263 -5.35 -25.12 -12.09
CA ASN A 263 -4.72 -25.92 -11.06
C ASN A 263 -5.03 -27.41 -11.28
N VAL A 264 -4.02 -28.15 -11.75
CA VAL A 264 -4.07 -29.57 -12.17
C VAL A 264 -4.66 -30.54 -11.12
N ILE A 265 -4.77 -30.11 -9.85
CA ILE A 265 -5.25 -30.95 -8.74
C ILE A 265 -6.70 -30.61 -8.31
N ALA A 266 -7.28 -29.51 -8.81
CA ALA A 266 -8.55 -28.95 -8.30
C ALA A 266 -9.75 -29.18 -9.23
N ALA A 267 -9.82 -30.31 -9.92
CA ALA A 267 -11.04 -30.72 -10.63
C ALA A 267 -11.84 -31.68 -9.74
N SER A 268 -12.82 -31.16 -9.00
CA SER A 268 -13.85 -32.00 -8.36
C SER A 268 -15.18 -31.81 -9.09
N VAL A 269 -15.76 -32.88 -9.58
CA VAL A 269 -17.14 -32.89 -10.06
C VAL A 269 -18.04 -33.04 -8.83
N VAL A 270 -18.88 -32.05 -8.56
CA VAL A 270 -19.93 -32.16 -7.54
C VAL A 270 -21.20 -32.62 -8.24
N VAL A 271 -21.76 -33.74 -7.79
CA VAL A 271 -23.09 -34.22 -8.19
C VAL A 271 -24.05 -33.85 -7.05
N ASN A 272 -25.22 -33.30 -7.37
CA ASN A 272 -26.28 -32.98 -6.40
C ASN A 272 -27.43 -33.96 -6.54
#